data_AF-A0A7X9CBX2-F1
#
_entry.id   AF-A0A7X9CBX2-F1
#
_cell.length_a   1.000
_cell.length_b   1.000
_cell.length_c   1.000
_cell.angle_alpha   90.00
_cell.angle_beta   90.00
_cell.angle_gamma   90.00
#
_symmetry.space_group_name_H-M   'P 1'
#
loop_
_entity.id
_entity.type
_entity.pdbx_description
1 polymer ?
#
loop_
_entity_poly.entity_id
_entity_poly.type
_entity_poly.pdbx_seq_one_letter_code
_entity_poly.pdbx_strand_id
1 'polypeptide(L)'
;MTSPLDPPSAHAYALRPVRVADAPSVLAAHLSASDMARQGTVTTLAQAREQVAWLLEEDRALSPSAAGGWGLERLELGHRVNNPASGAVARAAGFVQEGTERGKFLIDGERVDVLTYGRLRSDPGPAVPGLPWQP
;
A
#
# COMPACT_ATOMS: atom_id res chain seq x y z
N MET A 1 -21.44 -26.22 31.47
CA MET A 1 -20.19 -25.45 31.70
C MET A 1 -19.32 -25.63 30.48
N THR A 2 -19.33 -24.64 29.60
CA THR A 2 -18.39 -24.49 28.47
C THR A 2 -18.02 -23.02 28.51
N SER A 3 -16.79 -22.74 28.89
CA SER A 3 -16.29 -21.37 29.09
C SER A 3 -16.23 -20.62 27.75
N PRO A 4 -16.69 -19.36 27.66
CA PRO A 4 -16.50 -18.57 26.47
C PRO A 4 -15.12 -17.89 26.51
N LEU A 5 -14.37 -18.10 25.43
CA LEU A 5 -13.31 -17.22 24.91
C LEU A 5 -11.95 -17.25 25.64
N ASP A 6 -11.22 -18.35 25.46
CA ASP A 6 -9.77 -18.19 25.29
C ASP A 6 -9.53 -17.39 23.99
N PRO A 7 -8.71 -16.32 24.00
CA PRO A 7 -8.35 -15.64 22.77
C PRO A 7 -7.60 -16.65 21.87
N PRO A 8 -7.92 -16.70 20.56
CA PRO A 8 -7.20 -17.59 19.67
C PRO A 8 -5.70 -17.27 19.75
N SER A 9 -4.89 -18.33 19.94
CA SER A 9 -3.44 -18.21 20.08
C SER A 9 -2.85 -17.35 18.95
N ALA A 10 -1.73 -16.66 19.19
CA ALA A 10 -1.07 -15.79 18.21
C ALA A 10 -0.68 -16.50 16.88
N HIS A 11 -0.84 -17.83 16.79
CA HIS A 11 -0.63 -18.65 15.60
C HIS A 11 -1.92 -19.00 14.85
N ALA A 12 -3.09 -18.51 15.29
CA ALA A 12 -4.38 -18.73 14.64
C ALA A 12 -4.67 -17.75 13.49
N TYR A 13 -3.87 -16.68 13.38
CA TYR A 13 -3.97 -15.68 12.33
C TYR A 13 -2.77 -15.80 11.40
N ALA A 14 -3.02 -16.27 10.17
CA ALA A 14 -2.07 -16.15 9.08
C ALA A 14 -2.52 -14.99 8.18
N LEU A 15 -1.59 -14.12 7.76
CA LEU A 15 -1.90 -13.24 6.63
C LEU A 15 -1.93 -14.09 5.35
N ARG A 16 -2.43 -13.54 4.27
CA ARG A 16 -2.30 -14.08 2.91
C ARG A 16 -2.68 -12.97 1.93
N PRO A 17 -2.31 -13.08 0.65
CA PRO A 17 -2.86 -12.18 -0.36
C PRO A 17 -4.38 -12.15 -0.30
N VAL A 18 -4.92 -10.94 -0.48
CA VAL A 18 -6.35 -10.72 -0.65
C VAL A 18 -6.82 -11.50 -1.89
N ARG A 19 -8.03 -12.04 -1.82
CA ARG A 19 -8.68 -12.76 -2.92
C ARG A 19 -10.03 -12.13 -3.18
N VAL A 20 -10.55 -12.28 -4.39
CA VAL A 20 -11.92 -11.83 -4.75
C VAL A 20 -12.97 -12.36 -3.78
N ALA A 21 -12.78 -13.58 -3.26
CA ALA A 21 -13.68 -14.22 -2.29
C ALA A 21 -13.69 -13.53 -0.91
N ASP A 22 -12.77 -12.61 -0.61
CA ASP A 22 -12.66 -11.94 0.69
C ASP A 22 -13.64 -10.76 0.83
N ALA A 23 -14.36 -10.39 -0.23
CA ALA A 23 -15.29 -9.26 -0.23
C ALA A 23 -16.35 -9.31 0.91
N PRO A 24 -16.95 -10.47 1.27
CA PRO A 24 -17.86 -10.53 2.42
C PRO A 24 -17.16 -10.21 3.75
N SER A 25 -15.92 -10.65 3.92
CA SER A 25 -15.12 -10.35 5.13
C SER A 25 -14.72 -8.87 5.19
N VAL A 26 -14.41 -8.25 4.05
CA VAL A 26 -14.13 -6.80 3.95
C VAL A 26 -15.37 -5.97 4.30
N LEU A 27 -16.55 -6.39 3.83
CA LEU A 27 -17.82 -5.77 4.22
C LEU A 27 -18.07 -5.91 5.72
N ALA A 28 -17.90 -7.11 6.26
CA ALA A 28 -18.08 -7.37 7.70
C ALA A 28 -17.15 -6.50 8.55
N ALA A 29 -15.90 -6.31 8.11
CA ALA A 29 -14.95 -5.43 8.79
C ALA A 29 -15.44 -3.97 8.85
N HIS A 30 -15.88 -3.40 7.72
CA HIS A 30 -16.39 -2.02 7.68
C HIS A 30 -17.66 -1.82 8.53
N LEU A 31 -18.54 -2.82 8.60
CA LEU A 31 -19.75 -2.77 9.43
C LEU A 31 -19.44 -2.96 10.93
N SER A 32 -18.34 -3.63 11.27
CA SER A 32 -17.99 -3.97 12.65
C SER A 32 -17.35 -2.82 13.44
N ALA A 33 -16.76 -1.82 12.77
CA ALA A 33 -16.03 -0.74 13.43
C ALA A 33 -16.16 0.59 12.68
N SER A 34 -16.69 1.62 13.34
CA SER A 34 -16.85 2.98 12.79
C SER A 34 -15.52 3.62 12.36
N ASP A 35 -14.41 3.23 12.98
CA ASP A 35 -13.08 3.76 12.69
C ASP A 35 -12.54 3.36 11.30
N MET A 36 -13.16 2.36 10.66
CA MET A 36 -12.87 1.96 9.28
C MET A 36 -13.28 3.03 8.26
N ALA A 37 -14.14 3.99 8.60
CA ALA A 37 -14.56 5.06 7.70
C ALA A 37 -13.40 5.89 7.13
N ARG A 38 -12.24 5.91 7.82
CA ARG A 38 -11.01 6.56 7.34
C ARG A 38 -10.38 5.87 6.12
N GLN A 39 -10.70 4.60 5.89
CA GLN A 39 -10.21 3.78 4.77
C GLN A 39 -11.20 3.75 3.58
N GLY A 40 -12.31 4.47 3.69
CA GLY A 40 -13.42 4.50 2.73
C GLY A 40 -14.75 4.04 3.33
N THR A 41 -15.83 4.27 2.60
CA THR A 41 -17.18 3.85 3.02
C THR A 41 -17.63 2.66 2.18
N VAL A 42 -17.60 1.46 2.77
CA VAL A 42 -18.13 0.23 2.17
C VAL A 42 -19.31 -0.27 2.99
N THR A 43 -20.51 -0.19 2.44
CA THR A 43 -21.75 -0.61 3.11
C THR A 43 -22.48 -1.73 2.37
N THR A 44 -22.02 -2.09 1.17
CA THR A 44 -22.62 -3.13 0.34
C THR A 44 -21.57 -4.14 -0.14
N LEU A 45 -22.02 -5.35 -0.49
CA LEU A 45 -21.14 -6.38 -1.04
C LEU A 45 -20.55 -5.98 -2.40
N ALA A 46 -21.26 -5.19 -3.19
CA ALA A 46 -20.77 -4.67 -4.46
C ALA A 46 -19.56 -3.75 -4.25
N GLN A 47 -19.68 -2.77 -3.33
CA GLN A 47 -18.58 -1.88 -2.97
C GLN A 47 -17.39 -2.64 -2.38
N ALA A 48 -17.63 -3.69 -1.57
CA ALA A 48 -16.56 -4.52 -1.03
C ALA A 48 -15.81 -5.28 -2.14
N ARG A 49 -16.52 -5.76 -3.17
CA ARG A 49 -15.90 -6.38 -4.35
C ARG A 49 -15.07 -5.38 -5.15
N GLU A 50 -15.55 -4.15 -5.32
CA GLU A 50 -14.81 -3.07 -5.98
C GLU A 50 -13.53 -2.73 -5.23
N GLN A 51 -13.59 -2.62 -3.90
CA GLN A 51 -12.41 -2.37 -3.08
C GLN A 51 -11.41 -3.54 -3.14
N VAL A 52 -11.89 -4.79 -3.08
CA VAL A 52 -11.02 -5.97 -3.24
C VAL A 52 -10.38 -6.00 -4.63
N ALA A 53 -11.13 -5.67 -5.69
CA ALA A 53 -10.57 -5.55 -7.03
C ALA A 53 -9.49 -4.44 -7.08
N TRP A 54 -9.74 -3.29 -6.47
CA TRP A 54 -8.76 -2.21 -6.35
C TRP A 54 -7.48 -2.64 -5.63
N LEU A 55 -7.59 -3.45 -4.56
CA LEU A 55 -6.43 -3.98 -3.82
C LEU A 55 -5.62 -5.02 -4.62
N LEU A 56 -6.24 -5.68 -5.60
CA LEU A 56 -5.64 -6.74 -6.40
C LEU A 56 -4.96 -6.21 -7.68
N GLU A 57 -5.22 -4.97 -8.06
CA GLU A 57 -4.63 -4.36 -9.25
C GLU A 57 -3.21 -3.86 -8.96
N GLU A 58 -2.21 -4.54 -9.52
CA GLU A 58 -0.83 -4.07 -9.50
C GLU A 58 -0.66 -2.84 -10.39
N ASP A 59 0.05 -1.83 -9.88
CA ASP A 59 0.57 -0.68 -10.64
C ASP A 59 -0.46 0.10 -11.47
N ARG A 60 -1.67 0.26 -10.94
CA ARG A 60 -2.77 0.99 -11.59
C ARG A 60 -2.36 2.39 -12.04
N ALA A 61 -1.50 3.07 -11.29
CA ALA A 61 -1.14 4.45 -11.56
C ALA A 61 -0.41 4.63 -12.92
N LEU A 62 0.57 3.78 -13.22
CA LEU A 62 1.34 3.85 -14.46
C LEU A 62 0.71 3.03 -15.61
N SER A 63 -0.13 2.05 -15.27
CA SER A 63 -0.85 1.23 -16.25
C SER A 63 -1.69 2.09 -17.22
N PRO A 64 -1.75 1.76 -18.53
CA PRO A 64 -2.56 2.50 -19.49
C PRO A 64 -4.04 2.54 -19.13
N SER A 65 -4.74 3.64 -19.43
CA SER A 65 -6.18 3.77 -19.16
C SER A 65 -7.04 2.73 -19.88
N ALA A 66 -6.60 2.30 -21.08
CA ALA A 66 -7.25 1.22 -21.83
C ALA A 66 -7.21 -0.14 -21.09
N ALA A 67 -6.30 -0.31 -20.13
CA ALA A 67 -6.17 -1.49 -19.30
C ALA A 67 -6.74 -1.29 -17.87
N GLY A 68 -7.51 -0.22 -17.62
CA GLY A 68 -8.08 0.08 -16.30
C GLY A 68 -7.18 0.90 -15.36
N GLY A 69 -5.97 1.25 -15.82
CA GLY A 69 -5.04 2.11 -15.11
C GLY A 69 -5.38 3.60 -15.17
N TRP A 70 -4.62 4.43 -14.48
CA TRP A 70 -4.75 5.89 -14.52
C TRP A 70 -3.96 6.51 -15.67
N GLY A 71 -3.04 5.76 -16.27
CA GLY A 71 -2.26 6.21 -17.41
C GLY A 71 -1.33 7.38 -17.08
N LEU A 72 -0.86 7.50 -15.84
CA LEU A 72 0.10 8.54 -15.47
C LEU A 72 1.44 8.26 -16.16
N GLU A 73 2.13 9.33 -16.53
CA GLU A 73 3.47 9.20 -17.13
C GLU A 73 4.55 8.99 -16.07
N ARG A 74 4.31 9.52 -14.88
CA ARG A 74 5.32 9.61 -13.83
C ARG A 74 4.69 9.61 -12.45
N LEU A 75 5.35 8.93 -11.53
CA LEU A 75 5.19 9.04 -10.09
C LEU A 75 6.41 9.72 -9.49
N GLU A 76 6.18 10.60 -8.52
CA GLU A 76 7.23 11.27 -7.78
C GLU A 76 7.14 10.92 -6.30
N LEU A 77 8.30 10.72 -5.70
CA LEU A 77 8.44 10.41 -4.28
C LEU A 77 9.61 11.20 -3.71
N GLY A 78 9.46 11.66 -2.47
CA GLY A 78 10.55 12.24 -1.71
C GLY A 78 10.59 11.63 -0.32
N HIS A 79 11.78 11.32 0.20
CA HIS A 79 11.93 10.94 1.60
C HIS A 79 13.11 11.68 2.24
N ARG A 80 13.01 11.91 3.56
CA ARG A 80 14.11 12.49 4.34
C ARG A 80 15.34 11.59 4.27
N VAL A 81 16.52 12.18 4.11
CA VAL A 81 17.81 11.45 4.09
C VAL A 81 18.00 10.60 5.34
N ASN A 82 17.55 11.09 6.50
CA ASN A 82 17.66 10.37 7.78
C ASN A 82 16.68 9.18 7.93
N ASN A 83 15.87 8.87 6.93
CA ASN A 83 15.02 7.69 6.89
C ASN A 83 15.45 6.72 5.78
N PRO A 84 16.53 5.94 5.98
CA PRO A 84 17.06 5.02 4.97
C PRO A 84 16.11 3.87 4.65
N ALA A 85 15.21 3.50 5.57
CA ALA A 85 14.21 2.45 5.36
C ALA A 85 13.22 2.84 4.25
N SER A 86 12.74 4.09 4.23
CA SER A 86 11.92 4.59 3.12
C SER A 86 12.68 4.58 1.78
N GLY A 87 13.98 4.86 1.79
CA GLY A 87 14.80 4.76 0.58
C GLY A 87 14.91 3.34 0.04
N ALA A 88 15.02 2.34 0.93
CA ALA A 88 15.01 0.93 0.52
C ALA A 88 13.66 0.55 -0.11
N VAL A 89 12.54 0.98 0.49
CA VAL A 89 11.19 0.75 -0.05
C VAL A 89 11.01 1.42 -1.41
N ALA A 90 11.43 2.68 -1.57
CA ALA A 90 11.31 3.41 -2.83
C ALA A 90 12.04 2.68 -3.97
N ARG A 91 13.28 2.25 -3.74
CA ARG A 91 14.06 1.49 -4.73
C ARG A 91 13.43 0.12 -5.03
N ALA A 92 12.97 -0.59 -4.00
CA ALA A 92 12.28 -1.87 -4.18
C ALA A 92 11.00 -1.72 -5.01
N ALA A 93 10.30 -0.60 -4.86
CA ALA A 93 9.11 -0.24 -5.64
C ALA A 93 9.41 0.28 -7.06
N GLY A 94 10.68 0.23 -7.50
CA GLY A 94 11.08 0.60 -8.86
C GLY A 94 11.31 2.09 -9.08
N PHE A 95 11.37 2.91 -8.01
CA PHE A 95 11.74 4.32 -8.15
C PHE A 95 13.26 4.49 -8.29
N VAL A 96 13.66 5.42 -9.15
CA VAL A 96 15.04 5.85 -9.38
C VAL A 96 15.30 7.16 -8.62
N GLN A 97 16.42 7.24 -7.89
CA GLN A 97 16.82 8.47 -7.23
C GLN A 97 17.35 9.46 -8.27
N GLU A 98 16.82 10.67 -8.28
CA GLU A 98 17.17 11.70 -9.27
C GLU A 98 17.88 12.91 -8.66
N GLY A 99 17.77 13.10 -7.35
CA GLY A 99 18.43 14.24 -6.70
C GLY A 99 18.31 14.30 -5.19
N THR A 100 18.80 15.43 -4.66
CA THR A 100 18.72 15.81 -3.26
C THR A 100 18.31 17.27 -3.14
N GLU A 101 17.20 17.52 -2.46
CA GLU A 101 16.75 18.86 -2.09
C GLU A 101 17.34 19.22 -0.71
N ARG A 102 18.37 20.06 -0.72
CA ARG A 102 19.10 20.45 0.50
C ARG A 102 18.25 21.34 1.41
N GLY A 103 18.15 20.98 2.68
CA GLY A 103 17.41 21.72 3.71
C GLY A 103 15.93 21.93 3.40
N LYS A 104 15.30 21.01 2.64
CA LYS A 104 13.91 21.15 2.21
C LYS A 104 12.94 21.29 3.39
N PHE A 105 13.09 20.46 4.41
CA PHE A 105 12.23 20.50 5.59
C PHE A 105 12.92 21.16 6.77
N LEU A 106 12.15 21.85 7.60
CA LEU A 106 12.53 22.29 8.93
C LEU A 106 11.77 21.43 9.94
N ILE A 107 12.47 20.60 10.69
CA ILE A 107 11.90 19.66 11.67
C ILE A 107 12.64 19.88 12.97
N ASP A 108 11.93 20.21 14.04
CA ASP A 108 12.50 20.46 15.37
C ASP A 108 13.69 21.45 15.36
N GLY A 109 13.62 22.46 14.48
CA GLY A 109 14.65 23.49 14.31
C GLY A 109 15.82 23.09 13.41
N GLU A 110 15.89 21.84 12.94
CA GLU A 110 16.93 21.34 12.04
C GLU A 110 16.45 21.31 10.58
N ARG A 111 17.31 21.77 9.67
CA ARG A 111 17.09 21.66 8.22
C ARG A 111 17.48 20.26 7.76
N VAL A 112 16.53 19.52 7.20
CA VAL A 112 16.72 18.14 6.75
C VAL A 112 16.64 18.04 5.23
N ASP A 113 17.63 17.38 4.65
CA ASP A 113 17.70 17.06 3.22
C ASP A 113 16.66 15.99 2.83
N VAL A 114 16.15 16.10 1.62
CA VAL A 114 15.20 15.14 1.03
C VAL A 114 15.81 14.56 -0.24
N LEU A 115 15.83 13.23 -0.33
CA LEU A 115 16.14 12.54 -1.57
C LEU A 115 14.88 12.51 -2.44
N THR A 116 15.01 12.91 -3.71
CA THR A 116 13.92 12.89 -4.69
C THR A 116 14.06 11.70 -5.63
N TYR A 117 12.90 11.15 -5.97
CA TYR A 117 12.77 9.93 -6.75
C TYR A 117 11.69 10.08 -7.82
N GLY A 118 11.95 9.48 -8.97
CA GLY A 118 11.01 9.34 -10.07
C GLY A 118 10.77 7.88 -10.41
N ARG A 119 9.55 7.55 -10.84
CA ARG A 119 9.25 6.30 -11.54
C ARG A 119 8.41 6.62 -12.76
N LEU A 120 8.95 6.34 -13.94
CA LEU A 120 8.30 6.56 -15.23
C LEU A 120 7.48 5.34 -15.62
N ARG A 121 6.51 5.54 -16.52
CA ARG A 121 5.77 4.44 -17.15
C ARG A 121 6.69 3.42 -17.83
N SER A 122 7.80 3.89 -18.41
CA SER A 122 8.78 3.06 -19.11
C SER A 122 9.70 2.28 -18.18
N ASP A 123 9.72 2.62 -16.89
CA ASP A 123 10.60 1.94 -15.94
C ASP A 123 10.08 0.55 -15.62
N PRO A 124 10.97 -0.43 -15.40
CA PRO A 124 10.55 -1.77 -15.04
C PRO A 124 9.70 -1.73 -13.76
N GLY A 125 8.72 -2.64 -13.70
CA GLY A 125 8.04 -2.95 -12.46
C GLY A 125 9.03 -3.38 -11.36
N PRO A 126 8.61 -3.31 -10.08
CA PRO A 126 9.40 -3.84 -8.96
C PRO A 126 10.01 -5.21 -9.30
N ALA A 127 11.34 -5.32 -9.26
CA ALA A 127 12.03 -6.57 -9.59
C ALA A 127 11.93 -7.62 -8.46
N VAL A 128 11.51 -7.19 -7.27
CA VAL A 128 11.29 -8.07 -6.12
C VAL A 128 9.89 -8.67 -6.27
N PRO A 129 9.77 -9.99 -6.48
CA PRO A 129 8.47 -10.65 -6.41
C PRO A 129 7.84 -10.33 -5.05
N GLY A 130 6.55 -9.99 -5.04
CA GLY A 130 5.82 -9.86 -3.78
C GLY A 130 6.13 -11.06 -2.89
N LEU A 131 6.56 -10.80 -1.65
CA LEU A 131 6.97 -11.87 -0.76
C LEU A 131 5.82 -12.89 -0.69
N PRO A 132 6.08 -14.17 -1.03
CA PRO A 132 5.06 -15.19 -0.86
C PRO A 132 4.78 -15.26 0.63
N TRP A 133 3.57 -14.88 1.02
CA TRP A 133 3.17 -15.06 2.40
C TRP A 133 3.07 -16.57 2.66
N GLN A 134 3.97 -17.11 3.49
CA GLN A 134 3.88 -18.48 3.99
C GLN A 134 3.27 -18.45 5.40
N PRO A 135 2.25 -19.29 5.68
CA PRO A 135 1.57 -19.35 6.97
C PRO A 135 2.47 -19.85 8.10
#